data_AF-A0A395V3A4-F1
#
_entry.id   AF-A0A395V3A4-F1
#
_cell.length_a   1.000
_cell.length_b   1.000
_cell.length_c   1.000
_cell.angle_alpha   90.00
_cell.angle_beta   90.00
_cell.angle_gamma   90.00
#
_symmetry.space_group_name_H-M   'P 1'
#
loop_
_entity.id
_entity.type
_entity.pdbx_description
1 polymer ?
#
loop_
_entity_poly.entity_id
_entity_poly.type
_entity_poly.pdbx_seq_one_letter_code
_entity_poly.pdbx_strand_id
1 'polypeptide(L)' 'MYLATKDGSSCRIPERKAAYYKSMGYSLESLEPEVRTGTSSPKEKKTGKKDSATQEGVNPANS' A
#
# COMPACT_ATOMS: atom_id res chain seq x y z
N MET A 1 -6.84 2.68 -10.56
CA MET A 1 -5.75 3.35 -9.81
C MET A 1 -4.75 3.91 -10.82
N TYR A 2 -3.88 4.89 -10.52
CA TYR A 2 -2.87 5.36 -11.49
C TYR A 2 -1.45 5.27 -10.94
N LEU A 3 -0.49 5.02 -11.83
CA LEU A 3 0.93 5.25 -11.57
C LEU A 3 1.31 6.61 -12.17
N ALA A 4 1.76 7.53 -11.33
CA ALA A 4 2.26 8.83 -11.75
C ALA A 4 3.78 8.81 -11.77
N THR A 5 4.40 9.21 -12.89
CA THR A 5 5.85 9.23 -13.07
C THR A 5 6.33 10.62 -13.45
N LYS A 6 7.40 11.10 -12.80
CA LYS A 6 8.09 12.34 -13.12
C LYS A 6 9.54 12.23 -12.66
N ASP A 7 10.48 12.71 -13.49
CA ASP A 7 11.92 12.72 -13.18
C ASP A 7 12.48 11.34 -12.75
N GLY A 8 11.97 10.26 -13.37
CA GLY A 8 12.38 8.88 -13.08
C GLY A 8 11.82 8.30 -11.77
N SER A 9 11.06 9.07 -10.99
CA SER A 9 10.37 8.60 -9.79
C SER A 9 8.90 8.34 -10.09
N SER A 10 8.34 7.27 -9.51
CA SER A 10 6.94 6.92 -9.68
C SER A 10 6.22 6.63 -8.37
N CYS A 11 4.94 7.00 -8.29
CA CYS A 11 4.09 6.75 -7.14
C CYS A 11 2.66 6.35 -7.56
N ARG A 12 1.99 5.56 -6.73
CA ARG A 12 0.59 5.20 -6.94
C ARG A 12 -0.32 6.29 -6.40
N ILE A 13 -1.24 6.76 -7.24
CA ILE A 13 -2.23 7.77 -6.87
C ILE A 13 -3.66 7.26 -7.10
N PRO A 14 -4.63 7.71 -6.29
CA PRO A 14 -6.04 7.49 -6.57
C PRO A 14 -6.49 8.22 -7.84
N GLU A 15 -7.52 7.69 -8.51
CA GLU A 15 -8.08 8.24 -9.75
C GLU A 15 -8.57 9.67 -9.61
N ARG A 16 -9.16 10.01 -8.46
CA ARG A 16 -9.61 11.39 -8.15
C ARG A 16 -8.47 12.41 -8.22
N LYS A 17 -7.21 12.00 -8.05
CA LYS A 17 -6.04 12.89 -8.13
C LYS A 17 -5.36 12.92 -9.50
N ALA A 18 -5.82 12.11 -10.47
CA ALA A 18 -5.20 12.03 -11.79
C ALA A 18 -5.07 13.40 -12.45
N ALA A 19 -6.15 14.19 -12.51
CA ALA A 19 -6.12 15.52 -13.12
C ALA A 19 -5.06 16.46 -12.49
N TYR A 20 -4.93 16.45 -11.16
CA TYR A 20 -3.94 17.26 -10.44
C TYR A 20 -2.49 16.87 -10.78
N TYR A 21 -2.19 15.58 -10.82
CA TYR A 21 -0.84 15.13 -11.16
C TYR A 21 -0.51 15.38 -12.64
N LYS A 22 -1.51 15.23 -13.54
CA LYS A 22 -1.37 15.56 -14.96
C LYS A 22 -1.04 17.04 -15.17
N SER A 23 -1.68 17.96 -14.45
CA SER A 23 -1.39 19.40 -14.55
C SER A 23 -0.02 19.78 -13.96
N MET A 24 0.49 19.00 -13.00
CA MET A 24 1.85 19.15 -12.44
C MET A 24 2.97 18.60 -13.35
N GLY A 25 2.61 18.06 -14.52
CA GLY A 25 3.56 17.51 -15.51
C GLY A 25 3.96 16.06 -15.25
N TYR A 26 3.22 15.31 -14.44
CA TYR A 26 3.43 13.87 -14.31
C TYR A 26 2.80 13.13 -15.50
N SER A 27 3.48 12.10 -15.99
CA SER A 27 2.90 11.10 -16.87
C SER A 27 2.05 10.13 -16.05
N LEU A 28 0.85 9.79 -16.53
CA LEU A 28 -0.07 8.90 -15.82
C LEU A 28 -0.29 7.61 -16.63
N GLU A 29 -0.10 6.48 -15.97
CA GLU A 29 -0.42 5.15 -16.50
C GLU A 29 -1.61 4.58 -15.72
N SER A 30 -2.67 4.18 -16.42
CA SER A 30 -3.81 3.49 -15.79
C SER A 30 -3.34 2.13 -15.33
N LEU A 31 -3.29 1.96 -14.01
CA LEU A 31 -3.26 0.65 -13.41
C LEU A 31 -4.72 0.25 -13.32
N GLU A 32 -5.24 -0.29 -14.42
CA GLU A 32 -6.54 -0.93 -14.43
C GLU A 32 -6.64 -1.72 -13.13
N PRO A 33 -7.67 -1.46 -12.28
CA PRO A 33 -7.91 -2.40 -11.23
C PRO A 33 -8.04 -3.75 -11.95
N GLU A 34 -7.24 -4.73 -11.57
CA GLU A 34 -7.65 -6.11 -11.78
C GLU A 34 -9.03 -6.19 -11.14
N VAL A 35 -10.07 -5.97 -11.94
CA VAL A 35 -11.43 -6.34 -11.62
C VAL A 35 -11.31 -7.85 -11.53
N ARG A 36 -10.97 -8.30 -10.33
CA ARG A 36 -11.42 -9.57 -9.84
C ARG A 36 -12.93 -9.44 -9.79
N THR A 37 -13.57 -9.75 -10.91
CA THR A 37 -14.78 -10.56 -10.93
C THR A 37 -14.51 -11.72 -9.98
N GLY A 38 -14.86 -11.51 -8.73
CA GLY A 38 -14.39 -12.31 -7.62
C GLY A 38 -15.20 -11.93 -6.42
N THR A 39 -16.43 -12.41 -6.41
CA THR A 39 -17.20 -12.69 -5.20
C THR A 39 -16.26 -13.13 -4.07
N SER A 40 -15.93 -12.21 -3.17
CA SER A 40 -15.35 -12.58 -1.88
C SER A 40 -16.44 -12.35 -0.85
N SER A 41 -17.25 -13.38 -0.66
CA SER A 41 -17.99 -13.64 0.58
C SER A 41 -17.12 -13.30 1.80
N PRO A 42 -17.68 -12.82 2.93
CA PRO A 42 -16.90 -12.66 4.15
C PRO A 42 -16.47 -14.06 4.61
N LYS A 43 -15.21 -14.43 4.37
CA LYS A 43 -14.66 -15.68 4.88
C LYS A 43 -14.31 -15.47 6.35
N GLU A 44 -15.28 -15.73 7.21
CA GLU A 44 -14.98 -16.19 8.56
C GLU A 44 -14.11 -17.44 8.47
N LYS A 45 -12.89 -17.40 9.02
CA LYS A 45 -12.42 -18.31 10.09
C LYS A 45 -10.92 -18.19 10.32
N LYS A 46 -10.59 -17.92 11.60
CA LYS A 46 -9.54 -18.51 12.44
C LYS A 46 -8.31 -19.09 11.71
N THR A 47 -7.14 -18.54 12.02
CA THR A 47 -6.14 -19.21 12.87
C THR A 47 -5.12 -18.14 13.30
N GLY A 48 -5.29 -17.61 14.51
CA GLY A 48 -4.19 -16.94 15.21
C GLY A 48 -3.16 -18.00 15.56
N LYS A 49 -2.08 -18.07 14.78
CA LYS A 49 -0.87 -18.75 15.22
C LYS A 49 -0.09 -17.76 16.11
N LYS A 50 0.12 -18.17 17.37
CA LYS A 50 1.35 -17.95 18.15
C LYS A 50 2.56 -17.90 17.19
N ASP A 51 3.59 -17.10 17.34
CA ASP A 51 4.26 -16.64 18.54
C ASP A 51 5.26 -15.58 18.04
N SER A 52 5.27 -14.38 18.61
CA SER A 52 6.40 -13.45 18.48
C SER A 52 6.36 -12.52 19.70
N ALA A 53 6.51 -13.12 20.87
CA ALA A 53 6.95 -12.40 22.04
C ALA A 53 8.47 -12.23 21.94
N THR A 54 8.91 -11.19 21.24
CA THR A 54 10.25 -10.63 21.44
C THR A 54 10.05 -9.28 22.13
N GLN A 55 9.82 -9.34 23.44
CA GLN A 55 9.99 -8.17 24.31
C GLN A 55 11.38 -8.32 24.94
N GLU A 56 12.41 -7.94 24.19
CA GLU A 56 13.74 -7.67 24.73
C GLU A 56 13.67 -6.37 25.53
N GLY A 57 13.13 -6.49 26.73
CA GLY A 57 13.18 -5.48 27.77
C GLY A 57 14.36 -5.74 28.68
N VAL A 58 15.50 -5.11 28.39
CA VAL A 58 16.47 -4.71 29.42
C VAL A 58 17.12 -3.40 28.99
N ASN A 59 16.74 -2.34 29.69
CA ASN A 59 17.32 -1.00 29.60
C ASN A 59 18.81 -1.03 30.01
N PRO A 60 19.64 -0.13 29.45
CA PRO A 60 21.04 0.00 29.83
C PRO A 60 21.15 0.75 31.16
N ALA A 61 21.51 0.06 32.24
CA ALA A 61 22.00 0.72 33.44
C ALA A 61 23.52 0.83 33.33
N ASN A 62 23.99 2.07 33.16
CA ASN A 62 25.41 2.41 33.29
C ASN A 62 25.77 2.59 34.77
N SER A 63 27.03 2.22 35.06
CA SER A 63 27.85 2.42 36.26
C SER A 63 27.57 1.62 37.53
#